data_AF-A0A9Q3FUY3-F1
#
_entry.id   AF-A0A9Q3FUY3-F1
#
_cell.length_a   1.000
_cell.length_b   1.000
_cell.length_c   1.000
_cell.angle_alpha   90.00
_cell.angle_beta   90.00
_cell.angle_gamma   90.00
#
_symmetry.space_group_name_H-M   'P 1'
#
loop_
_entity.id
_entity.type
_entity.pdbx_description
1 polymer ?
#
loop_
_entity_poly.entity_id
_entity_poly.type
_entity_poly.pdbx_seq_one_letter_code
_entity_poly.pdbx_strand_id
1 'polypeptide(L)'
;NYSKKISSLTSFLKKYSCFPLNEKALSQFHQLKEAFTTAPIFSHFNPFLPTIVETNALDYALGAVLSQVSDSGKHPIAFNSRKLIPAELNYEIHDKELLGIVWALKRWWAFLLSLSSPLEVLTNHSFLQ
;
A
#
# COMPACT_ATOMS: atom_id res chain seq x y z
N ASN A 1 -15.96 -3.50 9.29
CA ASN A 1 -15.47 -4.17 10.51
C ASN A 1 -13.97 -3.98 10.80
N TYR A 2 -13.15 -3.52 9.84
CA TYR A 2 -11.72 -3.22 10.02
C TYR A 2 -11.45 -2.05 10.99
N SER A 3 -12.13 -0.91 10.79
CA SER A 3 -11.97 0.31 11.62
C SER A 3 -12.15 0.07 13.14
N LYS A 4 -13.03 -0.87 13.52
CA LYS A 4 -13.27 -1.24 14.93
C LYS A 4 -12.14 -2.07 15.55
N LYS A 5 -11.38 -2.82 14.76
CA LYS A 5 -10.24 -3.64 15.22
C LYS A 5 -8.97 -2.81 15.42
N ILE A 6 -8.79 -1.76 14.62
CA ILE A 6 -7.61 -0.89 14.67
C ILE A 6 -7.80 0.38 15.50
N SER A 7 -9.03 0.79 15.84
CA SER A 7 -9.27 2.02 16.61
C SER A 7 -8.52 2.08 17.94
N SER A 8 -8.29 0.93 18.58
CA SER A 8 -7.46 0.82 19.79
C SER A 8 -5.96 0.94 19.49
N LEU A 9 -5.50 0.61 18.29
CA LEU A 9 -4.11 0.78 17.86
C LEU A 9 -3.84 2.21 17.37
N THR A 10 -4.76 2.81 16.61
CA THR A 10 -4.64 4.21 16.15
C THR A 10 -4.78 5.23 17.27
N SER A 11 -5.47 4.90 18.37
CA SER A 11 -5.52 5.78 19.53
C SER A 11 -4.14 5.98 20.18
N PHE A 12 -3.23 5.01 20.07
CA PHE A 12 -1.84 5.09 20.54
C PHE A 12 -0.91 5.85 19.59
N LEU A 13 -1.34 6.15 18.36
CA LEU A 13 -0.58 6.92 17.37
C LEU A 13 -0.88 8.43 17.43
N LYS A 14 -1.63 8.88 18.45
CA LYS A 14 -1.90 10.31 18.67
C LYS A 14 -0.61 11.04 19.05
N LYS A 15 -0.48 12.28 18.59
CA LYS A 15 0.68 13.13 18.87
C LYS A 15 0.86 13.23 20.40
N TYR A 16 2.07 12.95 20.89
CA TYR A 16 2.49 12.96 22.31
C TYR A 16 2.08 11.78 23.20
N SER A 17 1.57 10.66 22.67
CA SER A 17 1.39 9.44 23.49
C SER A 17 2.60 8.51 23.42
N CYS A 18 3.14 8.13 24.59
CA CYS A 18 4.14 7.07 24.71
C CYS A 18 3.48 5.75 24.30
N PHE A 19 3.96 5.09 23.24
CA PHE A 19 3.39 3.84 22.75
C PHE A 19 3.67 2.72 23.78
N PRO A 20 2.69 2.31 24.61
CA PRO A 20 2.93 1.26 25.56
C PRO A 20 2.84 -0.04 24.78
N LEU A 21 4.00 -0.64 24.45
CA LEU A 21 4.10 -1.98 23.85
C LEU A 21 3.69 -3.04 24.89
N ASN A 22 2.45 -2.97 25.37
CA ASN A 22 1.88 -3.92 26.31
C ASN A 22 1.39 -5.18 25.57
N GLU A 23 1.18 -6.26 26.31
CA GLU A 23 0.78 -7.56 25.74
C GLU A 23 -0.52 -7.48 24.92
N LYS A 24 -1.44 -6.59 25.31
CA LYS A 24 -2.69 -6.36 24.59
C LYS A 24 -2.46 -5.71 23.22
N ALA A 25 -1.61 -4.69 23.15
CA ALA A 25 -1.25 -4.04 21.89
C ALA A 25 -0.47 -4.99 20.97
N LEU A 26 0.43 -5.80 21.53
CA LEU A 26 1.13 -6.86 20.81
C LEU A 26 0.14 -7.90 20.26
N SER A 27 -0.78 -8.40 21.08
CA SER A 27 -1.80 -9.35 20.64
C SER A 27 -2.67 -8.80 19.51
N GLN A 28 -3.10 -7.53 19.60
CA GLN A 28 -3.85 -6.87 18.54
C GLN A 28 -3.02 -6.67 17.26
N PHE A 29 -1.74 -6.34 17.38
CA PHE A 29 -0.83 -6.25 16.24
C PHE A 29 -0.61 -7.62 15.57
N HIS A 30 -0.50 -8.70 16.35
CA HIS A 30 -0.43 -10.06 15.83
C HIS A 30 -1.71 -10.47 15.11
N GLN A 31 -2.89 -10.19 15.69
CA GLN A 31 -4.17 -10.42 15.02
C GLN A 31 -4.31 -9.60 13.74
N LEU A 32 -3.76 -8.38 13.71
CA LEU A 32 -3.75 -7.55 12.51
C LEU A 32 -2.85 -8.16 11.44
N LYS A 33 -1.62 -8.55 11.80
CA LYS A 33 -0.72 -9.28 10.90
C LYS A 33 -1.38 -10.53 10.34
N GLU A 34 -1.95 -11.35 11.22
CA GLU A 34 -2.66 -12.57 10.83
C GLU A 34 -3.79 -12.23 9.88
N ALA A 35 -4.65 -11.26 10.18
CA ALA A 35 -5.72 -10.83 9.30
C ALA A 35 -5.21 -10.31 7.94
N PHE A 36 -4.08 -9.61 7.89
CA PHE A 36 -3.45 -9.18 6.62
C PHE A 36 -2.86 -10.34 5.83
N THR A 37 -2.39 -11.40 6.50
CA THR A 37 -1.83 -12.60 5.85
C THR A 37 -2.88 -13.68 5.53
N THR A 38 -4.07 -13.61 6.16
CA THR A 38 -5.15 -14.62 6.05
C THR A 38 -6.43 -14.10 5.40
N ALA A 39 -6.62 -12.79 5.28
CA ALA A 39 -7.56 -12.20 4.31
C ALA A 39 -7.24 -12.82 2.93
N PRO A 40 -8.25 -13.10 2.08
CA PRO A 40 -8.12 -13.92 0.88
C PRO A 40 -6.77 -13.65 0.20
N ILE A 41 -5.89 -14.63 0.38
CA ILE A 41 -4.44 -14.50 0.52
C ILE A 41 -3.90 -14.19 -0.86
N PHE A 42 -3.90 -12.91 -1.25
CA PHE A 42 -3.62 -12.47 -2.61
C PHE A 42 -4.47 -13.22 -3.64
N SER A 43 -5.65 -12.69 -3.99
CA SER A 43 -6.38 -13.17 -5.16
C SER A 43 -5.39 -13.37 -6.31
N HIS A 44 -5.43 -14.54 -6.95
CA HIS A 44 -4.55 -14.80 -8.08
C HIS A 44 -4.77 -13.70 -9.11
N PHE A 45 -3.67 -13.11 -9.60
CA PHE A 45 -3.75 -12.07 -10.59
C PHE A 45 -4.52 -12.58 -11.81
N ASN A 46 -5.62 -11.91 -12.14
CA ASN A 46 -6.42 -12.22 -13.31
C ASN A 46 -6.24 -11.12 -14.37
N PRO A 47 -5.60 -11.40 -15.52
CA PRO A 47 -5.29 -10.37 -16.52
C PRO A 47 -6.52 -9.70 -17.18
N PHE A 48 -7.72 -10.26 -16.98
CA PHE A 48 -8.98 -9.74 -17.52
C PHE A 48 -9.70 -8.78 -16.55
N LEU A 49 -9.26 -8.67 -15.30
CA LEU A 49 -9.87 -7.77 -14.33
C LEU A 49 -9.22 -6.37 -14.36
N PRO A 50 -10.01 -5.30 -14.16
CA PRO A 50 -9.49 -3.95 -13.97
C PRO A 50 -8.45 -3.94 -12.86
N THR A 51 -7.29 -3.39 -13.16
CA THR A 51 -6.12 -3.37 -12.29
C THR A 51 -5.77 -1.94 -11.92
N ILE A 52 -5.53 -1.72 -10.63
CA ILE A 52 -5.20 -0.41 -10.05
C ILE A 52 -3.87 -0.52 -9.32
N VAL A 53 -2.95 0.39 -9.61
CA VAL A 53 -1.72 0.58 -8.85
C VAL A 53 -1.82 1.86 -8.04
N GLU A 54 -1.81 1.74 -6.72
CA GLU A 54 -1.75 2.88 -5.80
C GLU A 54 -0.32 3.06 -5.31
N THR A 55 0.24 4.24 -5.46
CA THR A 55 1.55 4.60 -4.92
C THR A 55 1.47 5.71 -3.91
N ASN A 56 2.36 5.66 -2.92
CA ASN A 56 2.55 6.70 -1.94
C ASN A 56 4.04 6.98 -1.78
N ALA A 57 4.41 8.25 -1.86
CA ALA A 57 5.75 8.72 -1.52
C ALA A 57 5.71 9.48 -0.21
N LEU A 58 6.52 9.02 0.76
CA LEU A 58 6.82 9.73 1.99
C LEU A 58 8.25 10.26 1.91
N ASP A 59 8.60 11.19 2.80
CA ASP A 59 9.93 11.82 2.83
C ASP A 59 11.11 10.84 2.87
N TYR A 60 10.88 9.64 3.43
CA TYR A 60 11.91 8.63 3.68
C TYR A 60 11.64 7.27 3.03
N ALA A 61 10.47 7.06 2.42
CA ALA A 61 10.06 5.75 1.92
C ALA A 61 9.02 5.83 0.80
N LEU A 62 8.97 4.77 -0.01
CA LEU A 62 7.95 4.54 -1.02
C LEU A 62 7.10 3.35 -0.61
N GLY A 63 5.80 3.44 -0.90
CA GLY A 63 4.85 2.35 -0.77
C GLY A 63 4.04 2.21 -2.05
N ALA A 64 3.67 0.98 -2.39
CA ALA A 64 2.79 0.68 -3.50
C ALA A 64 1.86 -0.50 -3.18
N VAL A 65 0.66 -0.45 -3.74
CA VAL A 65 -0.34 -1.53 -3.69
C VAL A 65 -0.84 -1.81 -5.09
N LEU A 66 -0.74 -3.07 -5.53
CA LEU A 66 -1.41 -3.58 -6.72
C LEU A 66 -2.75 -4.18 -6.28
N SER A 67 -3.85 -3.73 -6.88
CA SER A 67 -5.20 -4.22 -6.59
C SER A 67 -5.96 -4.57 -7.86
N GLN A 68 -6.92 -5.46 -7.75
CA GLN A 68 -7.87 -5.77 -8.82
C GLN A 68 -9.31 -5.57 -8.35
N VAL A 69 -10.16 -5.11 -9.26
CA VAL A 69 -11.58 -4.91 -9.01
C VAL A 69 -12.34 -6.10 -9.57
N SER A 70 -13.17 -6.71 -8.72
CA SER A 70 -14.07 -7.82 -9.07
C SER A 70 -15.48 -7.51 -8.58
N ASP A 71 -16.44 -8.40 -8.85
CA ASP A 71 -17.82 -8.28 -8.37
C ASP A 71 -17.93 -8.19 -6.84
N SER A 72 -16.95 -8.75 -6.12
CA SER A 72 -16.88 -8.71 -4.65
C SER A 72 -16.14 -7.47 -4.11
N GLY A 73 -15.72 -6.55 -4.98
CA GLY A 73 -15.02 -5.32 -4.65
C GLY A 73 -13.54 -5.31 -5.04
N LYS A 74 -12.80 -4.35 -4.47
CA LYS A 74 -11.37 -4.15 -4.69
C LYS A 74 -10.55 -5.04 -3.77
N HIS A 75 -9.69 -5.87 -4.35
CA HIS A 75 -8.83 -6.82 -3.65
C HIS A 75 -7.36 -6.53 -3.90
N PRO A 76 -6.53 -6.48 -2.85
CA PRO A 76 -5.09 -6.34 -3.02
C PRO A 76 -4.46 -7.64 -3.53
N ILE A 77 -3.60 -7.52 -4.55
CA ILE A 77 -2.85 -8.61 -5.20
C ILE A 77 -1.38 -8.59 -4.80
N ALA A 78 -0.80 -7.42 -4.54
CA ALA A 78 0.56 -7.32 -4.06
C ALA A 78 0.78 -6.01 -3.30
N PHE A 79 1.61 -6.07 -2.26
CA PHE A 79 2.12 -4.90 -1.57
C PHE A 79 3.62 -4.82 -1.80
N ASN A 80 4.14 -3.61 -1.96
CA ASN A 80 5.57 -3.40 -1.98
C ASN A 80 5.90 -2.10 -1.24
N SER A 81 7.00 -2.09 -0.51
CA SER A 81 7.53 -0.87 0.10
C SER A 81 9.04 -0.94 0.17
N ARG A 82 9.68 0.22 0.09
CA ARG A 82 11.13 0.35 0.31
C ARG A 82 11.48 1.70 0.90
N LYS A 83 12.61 1.74 1.60
CA LYS A 83 13.21 3.02 2.00
C LYS A 83 13.83 3.70 0.77
N LEU A 84 13.83 5.03 0.77
CA LEU A 84 14.56 5.82 -0.21
C LEU A 84 16.06 5.68 0.06
N ILE A 85 16.86 5.61 -1.00
CA ILE A 85 18.33 5.65 -0.88
C ILE A 85 18.81 7.09 -0.68
N PRO A 86 20.03 7.34 -0.18
CA PRO A 86 20.52 8.69 0.12
C PRO A 86 20.38 9.68 -1.03
N ALA A 87 20.56 9.24 -2.28
CA ALA A 87 20.37 10.07 -3.45
C ALA A 87 18.90 10.50 -3.64
N GLU A 88 17.95 9.59 -3.45
CA GLU A 88 16.51 9.84 -3.64
C GLU A 88 15.88 10.63 -2.49
N LEU A 89 16.51 10.64 -1.31
CA LEU A 89 16.06 11.48 -0.18
C LEU A 89 16.09 12.97 -0.54
N ASN A 90 17.00 13.37 -1.42
CA ASN A 90 17.18 14.76 -1.85
C ASN A 90 16.20 15.18 -2.95
N TYR A 91 15.37 14.26 -3.46
CA TYR A 91 14.38 14.58 -4.49
C TYR A 91 13.24 15.43 -3.93
N GLU A 92 12.67 16.28 -4.77
CA GLU A 92 11.43 16.98 -4.44
C GLU A 92 10.25 15.99 -4.34
N ILE A 93 9.16 16.40 -3.71
CA ILE A 93 8.02 15.51 -3.47
C ILE A 93 7.45 14.93 -4.78
N HIS A 94 7.33 15.75 -5.83
CA HIS A 94 6.82 15.33 -7.14
C HIS A 94 7.73 14.29 -7.81
N ASP A 95 9.06 14.46 -7.69
CA ASP A 95 10.03 13.49 -8.20
C ASP A 95 9.98 12.17 -7.43
N LYS A 96 9.77 12.23 -6.11
CA LYS A 96 9.59 11.04 -5.26
C LYS A 96 8.32 10.28 -5.63
N GLU A 97 7.25 10.97 -6.01
CA GLU A 97 6.02 10.34 -6.48
C GLU A 97 6.18 9.67 -7.82
N LEU A 98 6.78 10.37 -8.80
CA LEU A 98 7.08 9.79 -10.10
C LEU A 98 8.00 8.58 -9.96
N LEU A 99 9.01 8.67 -9.09
CA LEU A 99 9.87 7.56 -8.71
C LEU A 99 9.05 6.40 -8.13
N GLY A 100 8.09 6.67 -7.25
CA GLY A 100 7.16 5.71 -6.69
C GLY A 100 6.37 4.96 -7.77
N ILE A 101 5.79 5.68 -8.72
CA ILE A 101 5.07 5.13 -9.87
C ILE A 101 5.98 4.24 -10.70
N VAL A 102 7.10 4.78 -11.19
CA VAL A 102 8.05 4.04 -12.05
C VAL A 102 8.57 2.79 -11.35
N TRP A 103 8.87 2.89 -10.06
CA TRP A 103 9.34 1.78 -9.25
C TRP A 103 8.27 0.69 -9.09
N ALA A 104 7.02 1.05 -8.83
CA ALA A 104 5.91 0.11 -8.71
C ALA A 104 5.62 -0.61 -10.04
N LEU A 105 5.58 0.15 -11.14
CA LEU A 105 5.38 -0.42 -12.49
C LEU A 105 6.51 -1.38 -12.87
N LYS A 106 7.76 -1.02 -12.58
CA LYS A 106 8.92 -1.92 -12.81
C LYS A 106 8.82 -3.18 -11.97
N ARG A 107 8.38 -3.07 -10.71
CA ARG A 107 8.24 -4.24 -9.82
C ARG A 107 7.26 -5.26 -10.38
N TRP A 108 6.13 -4.80 -10.91
CA TRP A 108 5.02 -5.64 -11.36
C TRP A 108 4.91 -5.74 -12.87
N TRP A 109 5.96 -5.39 -13.60
CA TRP A 109 6.03 -5.40 -15.06
C TRP A 109 5.44 -6.66 -15.69
N ALA A 110 5.77 -7.84 -15.14
CA ALA A 110 5.27 -9.12 -15.63
C ALA A 110 3.73 -9.26 -15.54
N PHE A 111 3.11 -8.77 -14.47
CA PHE A 111 1.66 -8.74 -14.33
C PHE A 111 1.03 -7.73 -15.29
N LEU A 112 1.61 -6.53 -15.35
CA LEU A 112 1.08 -5.41 -16.13
C LEU A 112 1.13 -5.66 -17.64
N LEU A 113 2.13 -6.38 -18.13
CA LEU A 113 2.21 -6.78 -19.54
C LEU A 113 1.08 -7.71 -20.00
N SER A 114 0.48 -8.45 -19.07
CA SER A 114 -0.56 -9.42 -19.41
C SER A 114 -1.96 -8.78 -19.46
N LEU A 115 -2.08 -7.50 -19.08
CA LEU A 115 -3.37 -6.82 -18.96
C LEU A 115 -4.08 -6.69 -20.31
N SER A 116 -5.35 -7.06 -20.31
CA SER A 116 -6.24 -6.87 -21.47
C SER A 116 -6.92 -5.51 -21.48
N SER A 117 -6.84 -4.75 -20.38
CA SER A 117 -7.47 -3.45 -20.18
C SER A 117 -6.47 -2.39 -19.70
N PRO A 118 -6.79 -1.09 -19.83
CA PRO A 118 -5.93 -0.02 -19.34
C PRO A 118 -5.65 -0.13 -17.84
N LEU A 119 -4.40 0.12 -17.45
CA LEU A 119 -3.98 0.22 -16.06
C LEU A 119 -4.39 1.59 -15.48
N GLU A 120 -4.99 1.59 -14.31
CA GLU A 120 -5.21 2.82 -13.53
C GLU A 120 -4.08 2.99 -12.49
N VAL A 121 -3.48 4.19 -12.45
CA VAL A 121 -2.44 4.53 -11.47
C VAL A 121 -2.95 5.69 -10.62
N LEU A 122 -2.96 5.49 -9.30
CA LEU A 122 -3.36 6.49 -8.32
C LEU A 122 -2.15 6.85 -7.45
N THR A 123 -1.92 8.14 -7.24
CA THR A 123 -0.88 8.65 -6.34
C THR A 123 -1.50 9.58 -5.30
N ASN A 124 -0.93 9.63 -4.10
CA ASN A 124 -1.51 10.38 -2.98
C ASN A 124 -1.17 11.89 -2.97
N HIS A 125 -0.83 12.49 -4.12
CA HIS A 125 -0.70 13.94 -4.20
C HIS A 125 -2.05 14.61 -4.44
N SER A 126 -2.45 15.45 -3.49
CA SER A 126 -3.60 16.34 -3.57
C SER A 126 -3.40 17.56 -4.50
N PHE A 127 -2.49 17.52 -5.48
CA PHE A 127 -2.09 18.71 -6.28
C PHE A 127 -2.28 18.54 -7.79
N LEU A 128 -3.09 17.57 -8.21
CA LEU A 128 -3.64 17.48 -9.58
C LEU A 128 -5.12 17.88 -9.59
N GLN A 129 -5.48 18.92 -8.84
CA GLN A 129 -6.74 19.67 -8.99
C GLN A 129 -6.43 21.11 -9.37
#